data_AF-A0A0C5J8N6-F1
#
_entry.id   AF-A0A0C5J8N6-F1
#
_cell.length_a   1.000
_cell.length_b   1.000
_cell.length_c   1.000
_cell.angle_alpha   90.00
_cell.angle_beta   90.00
_cell.angle_gamma   90.00
#
_symmetry.space_group_name_H-M   'P 1'
#
loop_
_entity.id
_entity.type
_entity.pdbx_description
1 polymer ?
#
loop_
_entity_poly.entity_id
_entity_poly.type
_entity_poly.pdbx_seq_one_letter_code
_entity_poly.pdbx_strand_id
1 'polypeptide(L)' 'MGGEIFHGTEQAPGEGSSTGFNLGGSYHFDGHNHLLFSAGYGLTNTSSTNKFLSYIGYQLTW' A
#
# COMPACT_ATOMS: atom_id res chain seq x y z
N MET A 1 1.31 -5.50 -12.03
CA MET A 1 0.58 -4.39 -11.39
C MET A 1 -0.63 -4.98 -10.69
N GLY A 2 -0.89 -4.59 -9.45
CA GLY A 2 -1.99 -5.10 -8.63
C GLY A 2 -2.41 -4.05 -7.61
N GLY A 3 -3.70 -4.03 -7.28
CA GLY A 3 -4.26 -3.12 -6.30
C GLY A 3 -5.21 -3.87 -5.39
N GLU A 4 -5.14 -3.57 -4.10
CA GLU A 4 -6.01 -4.13 -3.08
C GLU A 4 -6.70 -3.00 -2.32
N ILE A 5 -7.98 -3.19 -2.01
CA ILE A 5 -8.76 -2.29 -1.15
C ILE A 5 -9.20 -3.13 0.05
N PHE A 6 -8.94 -2.62 1.24
CA PHE A 6 -9.30 -3.28 2.48
C PHE A 6 -10.19 -2.37 3.32
N HIS A 7 -11.21 -2.97 3.93
CA HIS A 7 -12.14 -2.29 4.83
C HIS A 7 -12.27 -3.12 6.11
N GLY A 8 -11.77 -2.56 7.20
CA GLY A 8 -11.89 -3.08 8.55
C GLY A 8 -12.99 -2.35 9.31
N THR A 9 -13.91 -3.11 9.88
CA THR A 9 -14.89 -2.62 10.85
C THR A 9 -14.28 -2.61 12.25
N GLU A 10 -14.87 -1.81 13.14
CA GLU A 10 -14.44 -1.71 14.53
C GLU A 10 -14.38 -3.09 15.22
N GLN A 11 -13.20 -3.43 15.77
CA GLN A 11 -13.04 -4.63 16.59
C GLN A 11 -13.27 -4.35 18.09
N ALA A 12 -13.25 -3.08 18.50
CA ALA A 12 -13.56 -2.65 19.86
C ALA A 12 -14.25 -1.27 19.87
N PRO A 13 -15.04 -0.94 20.91
CA PRO A 13 -15.74 0.33 21.00
C PRO A 13 -14.76 1.52 21.00
N GLY A 14 -14.90 2.43 20.03
CA GLY A 14 -14.13 3.66 19.93
C GLY A 14 -12.90 3.60 19.01
N GLU A 15 -12.61 2.45 18.39
CA GLU A 15 -11.48 2.29 17.45
C GLU A 15 -11.74 2.94 16.07
N GLY A 16 -13.00 3.16 15.69
CA GLY A 16 -13.37 3.62 14.36
C GLY A 16 -13.20 2.56 13.28
N SER A 17 -13.97 2.66 12.20
CA SER A 17 -13.73 1.85 11.00
C SER A 17 -12.49 2.38 10.26
N SER A 18 -11.70 1.46 9.70
CA SER A 18 -10.51 1.78 8.90
C SER A 18 -10.64 1.20 7.51
N THR A 19 -10.64 2.06 6.51
CA THR A 19 -10.59 1.70 5.09
C THR A 19 -9.28 2.21 4.52
N GLY A 20 -8.63 1.41 3.71
CA GLY A 20 -7.47 1.83 2.96
C GLY A 20 -7.37 1.09 1.64
N PHE A 21 -6.42 1.53 0.84
CA PHE A 21 -6.04 0.84 -0.38
C PHE A 21 -4.52 0.74 -0.46
N ASN A 22 -4.02 -0.26 -1.18
CA ASN A 22 -2.65 -0.38 -1.64
C ASN A 22 -2.65 -0.62 -3.14
N LEU A 23 -1.79 0.10 -3.85
CA LEU A 23 -1.60 0.00 -5.29
C LEU A 23 -0.11 -0.23 -5.53
N GLY A 24 0.23 -1.38 -6.09
CA GLY A 24 1.60 -1.78 -6.31
C GLY A 24 1.85 -2.37 -7.69
N GLY A 25 3.10 -2.35 -8.08
CA GLY A 25 3.52 -2.76 -9.39
C GLY A 25 4.99 -3.12 -9.42
N SER A 26 5.33 -3.92 -10.42
CA SER A 26 6.71 -4.13 -10.82
C SER A 26 6.85 -3.75 -12.28
N TYR A 27 7.93 -3.06 -12.59
CA TYR A 27 8.36 -2.76 -13.94
C TYR A 27 9.66 -3.50 -14.20
N HIS A 28 9.65 -4.40 -15.19
CA HIS A 28 10.86 -5.08 -15.65
C HIS A 28 11.47 -4.25 -16.76
N PHE A 29 12.61 -3.62 -16.47
CA PHE A 29 13.38 -2.90 -17.48
C PHE A 29 14.12 -3.89 -18.39
N ASP A 30 14.70 -4.93 -17.81
CA ASP A 30 15.42 -5.99 -18.49
C ASP A 30 15.44 -7.25 -17.60
N GLY A 31 15.99 -8.38 -18.05
CA GLY A 31 16.07 -9.62 -17.25
C GLY A 31 16.86 -9.48 -15.94
N HIS A 32 17.64 -8.41 -15.82
CA HIS A 32 18.49 -8.10 -14.68
C HIS A 32 17.95 -6.97 -13.79
N ASN A 33 16.96 -6.19 -14.27
CA ASN A 33 16.57 -4.94 -13.63
C ASN A 33 15.07 -4.92 -13.39
N HIS A 34 14.69 -5.05 -12.12
CA HIS A 34 13.33 -5.11 -11.66
C HIS A 34 13.05 -3.94 -10.73
N LEU A 35 12.20 -3.01 -11.15
CA LEU A 35 11.71 -1.95 -10.28
C LEU A 35 10.41 -2.41 -9.64
N LEU A 36 10.29 -2.23 -8.34
CA LEU A 36 9.10 -2.52 -7.54
C LEU A 36 8.62 -1.20 -6.96
N PHE A 37 7.32 -0.94 -6.99
CA PHE A 37 6.73 0.23 -6.37
C PHE A 37 5.41 -0.15 -5.72
N SER A 38 5.09 0.46 -4.60
CA SER A 38 3.76 0.40 -4.00
C SER A 38 3.42 1.68 -3.28
N ALA A 39 2.16 2.07 -3.34
CA ALA A 39 1.62 3.20 -2.61
C ALA A 39 0.26 2.83 -2.06
N GLY A 40 0.07 3.09 -0.77
CA GLY A 40 -1.18 2.88 -0.06
C GLY A 40 -1.57 4.09 0.78
N TYR A 41 -2.87 4.24 0.97
CA TYR A 41 -3.44 5.35 1.71
C TYR A 41 -4.64 4.89 2.53
N GLY A 42 -4.68 5.33 3.80
CA GLY A 42 -5.83 5.16 4.69
C GLY A 42 -6.87 6.25 4.46
N LEU A 43 -8.08 5.88 4.06
CA LEU A 43 -9.18 6.78 3.72
C LEU A 43 -10.07 7.16 4.92
N THR A 44 -10.12 6.32 5.97
CA THR A 44 -10.99 6.52 7.14
C THR A 44 -10.18 6.67 8.42
N ASN A 45 -10.78 7.30 9.44
CA ASN A 45 -10.09 7.74 10.65
C ASN A 45 -8.91 8.70 10.37
N THR A 46 -9.09 9.62 9.41
CA THR A 46 -8.05 10.58 8.95
C THR A 46 -7.49 11.48 10.05
N SER A 47 -8.17 11.62 11.18
CA SER A 47 -7.69 12.37 12.34
C SER A 47 -6.69 11.58 13.23
N SER A 48 -6.60 10.25 13.08
CA SER A 48 -5.73 9.37 13.88
C SER A 48 -4.80 8.48 13.02
N THR A 49 -5.20 8.17 11.78
CA THR A 49 -4.57 7.16 10.92
C THR A 49 -4.26 7.69 9.51
N ASN A 50 -3.91 8.97 9.38
CA ASN A 50 -3.40 9.49 8.10
C ASN A 50 -1.96 8.98 7.87
N LYS A 51 -1.84 7.70 7.52
CA LYS A 51 -0.58 7.01 7.25
C LYS A 51 -0.54 6.67 5.76
N PHE A 52 -0.24 7.68 4.95
CA PHE A 52 0.23 7.42 3.59
C PHE A 52 1.51 6.59 3.67
N LEU A 53 1.52 5.45 3.00
CA LEU A 53 2.62 4.49 3.00
C LEU A 53 2.98 4.21 1.55
N SER A 54 4.14 4.69 1.12
CA SER A 54 4.68 4.38 -0.20
C SER A 54 6.08 3.83 -0.08
N TYR A 55 6.39 2.81 -0.88
CA TYR A 55 7.75 2.30 -1.03
C TYR A 55 8.12 2.18 -2.50
N ILE A 56 9.41 2.35 -2.75
CA ILE A 56 10.04 2.07 -4.04
C ILE A 56 11.20 1.13 -3.75
N GLY A 57 11.28 0.03 -4.48
CA GLY A 57 12.33 -0.96 -4.41
C GLY A 57 12.97 -1.15 -5.78
N TYR A 58 14.27 -1.41 -5.78
CA TYR A 58 15.02 -1.75 -6.97
C TYR A 58 15.74 -3.07 -6.73
N GLN A 59 15.50 -4.05 -7.60
CA GLN A 59 16.11 -5.36 -7.53
C GLN A 59 16.98 -5.57 -8.78
N LEU A 60 18.25 -5.85 -8.55
CA LEU A 60 19.23 -6.23 -9.56
C LEU A 60 19.47 -7.75 -9.45
N THR A 61 19.24 -8.47 -10.54
CA THR A 61 19.54 -9.90 -10.67
C THR A 61 20.79 -10.09 -11.53
N TRP A 62 21.72 -10.96 -11.12
CA TRP A 62 22.95 -11.30 -11.86
C TRP A 62 23.08 -12.79 -12.09
#